data_AF-X0V909-F1
#
_entry.id   AF-X0V909-F1
#
_cell.length_a   1.000
_cell.length_b   1.000
_cell.length_c   1.000
_cell.angle_alpha   90.00
_cell.angle_beta   90.00
_cell.angle_gamma   90.00
#
_symmetry.space_group_name_H-M   'P 1'
#
loop_
_entity.id
_entity.type
_entity.pdbx_description
1 polymer ?
#
loop_
_entity_poly.entity_id
_entity_poly.type
_entity_poly.pdbx_seq_one_letter_code
_entity_poly.pdbx_strand_id
1 'polypeptide(L)'
;LVYGASRLWDQPNDLMASLLDNLHKDRIAIDTLEFSGDAFENVDQRLIGLSLVELGFCKAAMFSANGEAQRPSEILYKRPVILQRGRFRPPTKVHADILRRAQEDLSADPQLKVDRDRIVSLYGINLSELRETTDDPIEDFLERISALTAGNHSILVSDSPDHYFVVDFLARFGAQQIALPVGIIEFMNAIRAEHFTHLQGGLLEAVGRLIGLGCYFCVYPGLDPKSGRRIDLASCDLPASTSKLIDYLIQHEYVRPLEGLPDDELRLGS
;
A
#
# COMPACT_ATOMS: atom_id res chain seq x y z
N LEU A 1 -9.29 -7.36 28.70
CA LEU A 1 -10.27 -6.25 28.59
C LEU A 1 -10.64 -5.63 29.94
N VAL A 2 -11.35 -6.34 30.83
CA VAL A 2 -11.83 -5.74 32.12
C VAL A 2 -10.68 -5.17 32.97
N TYR A 3 -9.58 -5.90 33.10
CA TYR A 3 -8.39 -5.42 33.82
C TYR A 3 -7.84 -4.13 33.20
N GLY A 4 -7.46 -4.17 31.91
CA GLY A 4 -6.91 -3.02 31.20
C GLY A 4 -7.84 -1.80 31.26
N ALA A 5 -9.14 -1.97 30.98
CA ALA A 5 -10.09 -0.86 31.05
C ALA A 5 -10.26 -0.28 32.47
N SER A 6 -9.99 -1.06 33.52
CA SER A 6 -10.10 -0.60 34.91
C SER A 6 -8.80 -0.03 35.50
N ARG A 7 -7.63 -0.41 34.94
CA ARG A 7 -6.31 -0.12 35.53
C ARG A 7 -5.35 0.65 34.62
N LEU A 8 -5.57 0.61 33.32
CA LEU A 8 -4.67 1.13 32.29
C LEU A 8 -5.40 2.09 31.33
N TRP A 9 -6.61 2.56 31.66
CA TRP A 9 -7.41 3.41 30.78
C TRP A 9 -6.74 4.73 30.44
N ASP A 10 -5.89 5.24 31.33
CA ASP A 10 -5.09 6.46 31.19
C ASP A 10 -3.78 6.22 30.42
N GLN A 11 -3.48 4.96 30.07
CA GLN A 11 -2.27 4.54 29.35
C GLN A 11 -2.67 3.70 28.13
N PRO A 12 -3.12 4.31 27.02
CA PRO A 12 -3.69 3.61 25.86
C PRO A 12 -2.77 2.54 25.25
N ASN A 13 -1.45 2.79 25.24
CA ASN A 13 -0.46 1.83 24.75
C ASN A 13 -0.35 0.61 25.67
N ASP A 14 -0.33 0.81 26.99
CA ASP A 14 -0.30 -0.29 27.97
C ASP A 14 -1.63 -1.04 28.02
N LEU A 15 -2.75 -0.32 27.86
CA LEU A 15 -4.06 -0.92 27.67
C LEU A 15 -4.05 -1.82 26.45
N MET A 16 -3.65 -1.32 25.29
CA MET A 16 -3.53 -2.11 24.06
C MET A 16 -2.62 -3.33 24.28
N ALA A 17 -1.41 -3.15 24.83
CA ALA A 17 -0.52 -4.27 25.14
C ALA A 17 -1.17 -5.31 26.07
N SER A 18 -1.93 -4.87 27.09
CA SER A 18 -2.66 -5.77 28.00
C SER A 18 -3.84 -6.49 27.35
N LEU A 19 -4.45 -5.91 26.30
CA LEU A 19 -5.47 -6.61 25.50
C LEU A 19 -4.85 -7.74 24.68
N LEU A 20 -3.58 -7.59 24.37
CA LEU A 20 -2.79 -8.47 23.53
C LEU A 20 -2.02 -9.51 24.33
N ASP A 21 -1.92 -9.34 25.66
CA ASP A 21 -1.34 -10.31 26.58
C ASP A 21 -2.01 -11.68 26.45
N ASN A 22 -1.19 -12.72 26.24
CA ASN A 22 -1.59 -14.12 25.98
C ASN A 22 -2.38 -14.38 24.69
N LEU A 23 -2.51 -13.38 23.80
CA LEU A 23 -3.02 -13.59 22.44
C LEU A 23 -1.84 -13.88 21.49
N HIS A 24 -1.67 -15.15 21.12
CA HIS A 24 -0.76 -15.49 20.03
C HIS A 24 -1.29 -14.89 18.73
N LYS A 25 -0.40 -14.26 17.95
CA LYS A 25 -0.69 -13.61 16.66
C LYS A 25 -1.39 -14.53 15.65
N ASP A 26 -1.21 -15.85 15.79
CA ASP A 26 -1.84 -16.85 14.93
C ASP A 26 -3.31 -17.16 15.30
N ARG A 27 -3.75 -16.77 16.50
CA ARG A 27 -5.09 -17.11 17.03
C ARG A 27 -6.11 -15.99 16.88
N ILE A 28 -5.67 -14.74 16.95
CA ILE A 28 -6.55 -13.56 16.86
C ILE A 28 -5.86 -12.50 16.01
N ALA A 29 -6.60 -11.96 15.04
CA ALA A 29 -6.26 -10.74 14.32
C ALA A 29 -7.17 -9.61 14.81
N ILE A 30 -6.59 -8.44 15.05
CA ILE A 30 -7.34 -7.22 15.38
C ILE A 30 -7.33 -6.34 14.14
N ASP A 31 -8.48 -6.23 13.48
CA ASP A 31 -8.59 -5.45 12.24
C ASP A 31 -8.57 -3.94 12.51
N THR A 32 -9.17 -3.51 13.62
CA THR A 32 -9.27 -2.10 14.01
C THR A 32 -9.43 -1.99 15.53
N LEU A 33 -8.80 -0.98 16.14
CA LEU A 33 -8.99 -0.62 17.54
C LEU A 33 -9.17 0.90 17.62
N GLU A 34 -10.18 1.34 18.36
CA GLU A 34 -10.58 2.74 18.45
C GLU A 34 -10.84 3.09 19.92
N PHE A 35 -10.28 4.21 20.37
CA PHE A 35 -10.55 4.80 21.68
C PHE A 35 -11.46 6.01 21.54
N SER A 36 -12.56 6.07 22.27
CA SER A 36 -13.52 7.19 22.19
C SER A 36 -14.07 7.58 23.56
N GLY A 37 -14.42 8.87 23.70
CA GLY A 37 -14.92 9.49 24.94
C GLY A 37 -13.90 10.43 25.59
N ASP A 38 -14.36 11.24 26.54
CA ASP A 38 -13.61 12.35 27.17
C ASP A 38 -12.25 11.92 27.75
N ALA A 39 -12.15 10.68 28.22
CA ALA A 39 -10.89 10.12 28.75
C ALA A 39 -9.79 9.94 27.70
N PHE A 40 -10.14 9.96 26.40
CA PHE A 40 -9.24 9.66 25.29
C PHE A 40 -9.07 10.84 24.31
N GLU A 41 -9.42 12.07 24.70
CA GLU A 41 -9.29 13.27 23.85
C GLU A 41 -7.87 13.49 23.31
N ASN A 42 -6.85 13.06 24.07
CA ASN A 42 -5.45 13.19 23.69
C ASN A 42 -4.89 11.97 22.93
N VAL A 43 -5.72 10.98 22.61
CA VAL A 43 -5.29 9.76 21.91
C VAL A 43 -5.37 9.96 20.42
N ASP A 44 -4.20 9.92 19.77
CA ASP A 44 -4.13 9.91 18.31
C ASP A 44 -4.43 8.50 17.78
N GLN A 45 -5.62 8.31 17.20
CA GLN A 45 -6.06 7.03 16.64
C GLN A 45 -5.12 6.51 15.54
N ARG A 46 -4.37 7.39 14.87
CA ARG A 46 -3.41 7.00 13.83
C ARG A 46 -2.24 6.24 14.43
N LEU A 47 -1.77 6.67 15.61
CA LEU A 47 -0.70 6.00 16.35
C LEU A 47 -1.14 4.64 16.89
N ILE A 48 -2.41 4.50 17.28
CA ILE A 48 -2.97 3.20 17.69
C ILE A 48 -2.97 2.22 16.52
N GLY A 49 -3.48 2.63 15.36
CA GLY A 49 -3.45 1.79 14.16
C GLY A 49 -2.03 1.43 13.72
N LEU A 50 -1.10 2.39 13.79
CA LEU A 50 0.33 2.16 13.58
C LEU A 50 0.84 1.06 14.51
N SER A 51 0.68 1.22 15.83
CA SER A 51 1.20 0.27 16.82
C SER A 51 0.62 -1.14 16.67
N LEU A 52 -0.64 -1.30 16.26
CA LEU A 52 -1.21 -2.63 15.95
C LEU A 52 -0.46 -3.34 14.81
N VAL A 53 -0.06 -2.59 13.79
CA VAL A 53 0.70 -3.11 12.66
C VAL A 53 2.13 -3.44 13.11
N GLU A 54 2.77 -2.55 13.86
CA GLU A 54 4.14 -2.77 14.38
C GLU A 54 4.23 -3.99 15.30
N LEU A 55 3.23 -4.17 16.16
CA LEU A 55 3.13 -5.31 17.06
C LEU A 55 2.71 -6.59 16.32
N GLY A 56 2.32 -6.51 15.05
CA GLY A 56 1.96 -7.65 14.20
C GLY A 56 0.59 -8.27 14.52
N PHE A 57 -0.31 -7.51 15.15
CA PHE A 57 -1.69 -7.93 15.42
C PHE A 57 -2.65 -7.59 14.29
N CYS A 58 -2.24 -6.65 13.43
CA CYS A 58 -2.87 -6.41 12.16
C CYS A 58 -1.81 -6.46 11.05
N LYS A 59 -2.18 -6.99 9.88
CA LYS A 59 -1.28 -6.94 8.70
C LYS A 59 -1.18 -5.52 8.13
N ALA A 60 -2.28 -4.77 8.19
CA ALA A 60 -2.33 -3.40 7.73
C ALA A 60 -3.47 -2.61 8.40
N ALA A 61 -3.23 -1.34 8.69
CA ALA A 61 -4.25 -0.41 9.17
C ALA A 61 -4.70 0.51 8.03
N MET A 62 -5.97 0.88 8.01
CA MET A 62 -6.54 1.80 7.02
C MET A 62 -7.02 3.08 7.70
N PHE A 63 -6.84 4.21 7.03
CA PHE A 63 -7.27 5.53 7.49
C PHE A 63 -8.04 6.25 6.40
N SER A 64 -9.11 6.95 6.78
CA SER A 64 -9.91 7.76 5.87
C SER A 64 -9.16 9.02 5.44
N ALA A 65 -9.71 9.73 4.47
CA ALA A 65 -9.23 11.05 4.08
C ALA A 65 -9.27 12.09 5.22
N ASN A 66 -10.04 11.83 6.29
CA ASN A 66 -10.08 12.68 7.48
C ASN A 66 -9.06 12.23 8.56
N GLY A 67 -8.28 11.18 8.30
CA GLY A 67 -7.33 10.61 9.27
C GLY A 67 -7.96 9.66 10.30
N GLU A 68 -9.24 9.33 10.16
CA GLU A 68 -9.94 8.42 11.06
C GLU A 68 -9.66 6.96 10.70
N ALA A 69 -9.52 6.08 11.69
CA ALA A 69 -9.34 4.66 11.46
C ALA A 69 -10.54 4.06 10.71
N GLN A 70 -10.28 3.23 9.71
CA GLN A 70 -11.30 2.58 8.89
C GLN A 70 -11.30 1.07 9.08
N ARG A 71 -12.50 0.48 9.13
CA ARG A 71 -12.70 -0.96 9.11
C ARG A 71 -12.58 -1.49 7.68
N PRO A 72 -11.57 -2.33 7.35
CA PRO A 72 -11.35 -2.80 5.98
C PRO A 72 -12.56 -3.54 5.39
N SER A 73 -13.29 -4.31 6.21
CA SER A 73 -14.47 -5.07 5.79
C SER A 73 -15.61 -4.20 5.25
N GLU A 74 -15.77 -2.98 5.77
CA GLU A 74 -16.81 -2.03 5.33
C GLU A 74 -16.40 -1.30 4.05
N ILE A 75 -15.09 -1.03 3.91
CA ILE A 75 -14.57 -0.22 2.81
C ILE A 75 -14.28 -1.06 1.56
N LEU A 76 -13.81 -2.31 1.70
CA LEU A 76 -13.23 -3.08 0.60
C LEU A 76 -14.18 -4.10 -0.03
N TYR A 77 -15.26 -4.49 0.66
CA TYR A 77 -16.07 -5.64 0.24
C TYR A 77 -16.69 -5.46 -1.15
N LYS A 78 -16.31 -6.36 -2.08
CA LYS A 78 -16.72 -6.38 -3.49
C LYS A 78 -16.46 -5.06 -4.20
N ARG A 79 -15.39 -4.36 -3.84
CA ARG A 79 -15.01 -3.10 -4.46
C ARG A 79 -13.67 -3.25 -5.20
N PRO A 80 -13.55 -2.64 -6.40
CA PRO A 80 -12.28 -2.46 -7.08
C PRO A 80 -11.33 -1.63 -6.23
N VAL A 81 -10.06 -2.01 -6.14
CA VAL A 81 -9.08 -1.32 -5.29
C VAL A 81 -7.87 -0.90 -6.10
N ILE A 82 -7.44 0.34 -5.91
CA ILE A 82 -6.16 0.86 -6.40
C ILE A 82 -5.31 1.15 -5.18
N LEU A 83 -4.13 0.53 -5.11
CA LEU A 83 -3.17 0.76 -4.05
C LEU A 83 -1.85 1.26 -4.63
N GLN A 84 -1.61 2.56 -4.53
CA GLN A 84 -0.35 3.16 -4.89
C GLN A 84 0.56 3.20 -3.65
N ARG A 85 1.65 2.44 -3.66
CA ARG A 85 2.62 2.43 -2.55
C ARG A 85 3.76 3.40 -2.82
N GLY A 86 4.28 4.04 -1.78
CA GLY A 86 5.38 4.98 -1.92
C GLY A 86 5.75 5.67 -0.61
N ARG A 87 6.84 6.44 -0.66
CA ARG A 87 7.34 7.20 0.49
C ARG A 87 6.47 8.41 0.81
N PHE A 88 5.95 9.08 -0.23
CA PHE A 88 5.13 10.30 -0.13
C PHE A 88 5.76 11.41 0.71
N ARG A 89 7.06 11.68 0.50
CA ARG A 89 7.83 12.71 1.22
C ARG A 89 8.40 13.77 0.25
N PRO A 90 7.64 14.84 -0.07
CA PRO A 90 6.18 14.95 0.05
C PRO A 90 5.45 14.17 -1.07
N PRO A 91 4.11 14.06 -1.04
CA PRO A 91 3.33 13.69 -2.22
C PRO A 91 3.62 14.68 -3.37
N THR A 92 3.55 14.22 -4.61
CA THR A 92 3.97 15.01 -5.79
C THR A 92 2.88 14.93 -6.86
N LYS A 93 2.94 15.83 -7.85
CA LYS A 93 2.04 15.77 -9.00
C LYS A 93 2.14 14.46 -9.79
N VAL A 94 3.33 13.84 -9.80
CA VAL A 94 3.53 12.53 -10.43
C VAL A 94 2.77 11.45 -9.67
N HIS A 95 2.77 11.48 -8.34
CA HIS A 95 1.96 10.55 -7.54
C HIS A 95 0.46 10.70 -7.83
N ALA A 96 -0.03 11.94 -7.95
CA ALA A 96 -1.42 12.20 -8.29
C ALA A 96 -1.78 11.72 -9.72
N ASP A 97 -0.88 11.93 -10.68
CA ASP A 97 -1.11 11.49 -12.05
C ASP A 97 -1.13 9.96 -12.19
N ILE A 98 -0.20 9.27 -11.53
CA ILE A 98 -0.17 7.80 -11.45
C ILE A 98 -1.52 7.26 -10.96
N LEU A 99 -2.05 7.79 -9.86
CA LEU A 99 -3.33 7.35 -9.30
C LEU A 99 -4.48 7.61 -10.28
N ARG A 100 -4.53 8.80 -10.87
CA ARG A 100 -5.55 9.19 -11.85
C ARG A 100 -5.54 8.27 -13.07
N ARG A 101 -4.36 7.99 -13.63
CA ARG A 101 -4.18 7.10 -14.78
C ARG A 101 -4.58 5.66 -14.46
N ALA A 102 -4.30 5.19 -13.25
CA ALA A 102 -4.75 3.88 -12.80
C ALA A 102 -6.29 3.80 -12.67
N GLN A 103 -6.94 4.87 -12.19
CA GLN A 103 -8.40 4.94 -12.16
C GLN A 103 -9.01 4.93 -13.55
N GLU A 104 -8.40 5.65 -14.50
CA GLU A 104 -8.81 5.67 -15.90
C GLU A 104 -8.65 4.29 -16.55
N ASP A 105 -7.50 3.64 -16.38
CA ASP A 105 -7.23 2.28 -16.88
C ASP A 105 -8.27 1.27 -16.35
N LEU A 106 -8.47 1.25 -15.03
CA LEU A 106 -9.38 0.31 -14.38
C LEU A 106 -10.85 0.51 -14.78
N SER A 107 -11.28 1.76 -15.00
CA SER A 107 -12.66 2.07 -15.40
C SER A 107 -12.91 1.97 -16.90
N ALA A 108 -11.87 2.11 -17.73
CA ALA A 108 -11.97 1.98 -19.18
C ALA A 108 -12.00 0.53 -19.65
N ASP A 109 -11.52 -0.43 -18.84
CA ASP A 109 -11.47 -1.84 -19.21
C ASP A 109 -12.90 -2.44 -19.33
N PRO A 110 -13.36 -2.74 -20.56
CA PRO A 110 -14.72 -3.22 -20.79
C PRO A 110 -14.94 -4.64 -20.25
N GLN A 111 -13.87 -5.41 -20.00
CA GLN A 111 -13.97 -6.76 -19.46
C GLN A 111 -14.27 -6.74 -17.96
N LEU A 112 -13.74 -5.74 -17.24
CA LEU A 112 -13.83 -5.65 -15.79
C LEU A 112 -15.17 -5.06 -15.31
N LYS A 113 -15.88 -4.31 -16.17
CA LYS A 113 -17.18 -3.67 -15.87
C LYS A 113 -17.18 -2.92 -14.54
N VAL A 114 -16.11 -2.16 -14.31
CA VAL A 114 -15.91 -1.42 -13.07
C VAL A 114 -16.70 -0.12 -13.08
N ASP A 115 -17.53 0.06 -12.05
CA ASP A 115 -18.14 1.35 -11.74
C ASP A 115 -17.11 2.24 -11.05
N ARG A 116 -16.80 3.39 -11.67
CA ARG A 116 -15.78 4.33 -11.20
C ARG A 116 -16.04 4.81 -9.78
N ASP A 117 -17.31 5.04 -9.42
CA ASP A 117 -17.69 5.57 -8.10
C ASP A 117 -17.48 4.53 -6.98
N ARG A 118 -17.33 3.26 -7.36
CA ARG A 118 -17.08 2.16 -6.42
C ARG A 118 -15.59 1.87 -6.22
N ILE A 119 -14.69 2.49 -6.99
CA ILE A 119 -13.25 2.30 -6.82
C ILE A 119 -12.82 2.84 -5.45
N VAL A 120 -12.05 2.05 -4.71
CA VAL A 120 -11.34 2.49 -3.49
C VAL A 120 -9.90 2.81 -3.88
N SER A 121 -9.49 4.05 -3.71
CA SER A 121 -8.11 4.47 -3.95
C SER A 121 -7.37 4.70 -2.65
N LEU A 122 -6.23 4.02 -2.49
CA LEU A 122 -5.41 4.02 -1.29
C LEU A 122 -3.98 4.42 -1.62
N TYR A 123 -3.40 5.29 -0.80
CA TYR A 123 -1.94 5.45 -0.73
C TYR A 123 -1.37 4.55 0.35
N GLY A 124 -0.37 3.75 0.00
CA GLY A 124 0.24 2.74 0.87
C GLY A 124 1.59 3.18 1.43
N ILE A 125 1.71 3.28 2.76
CA ILE A 125 2.97 3.53 3.46
C ILE A 125 3.49 2.20 4.03
N ASN A 126 4.79 1.93 3.83
CA ASN A 126 5.47 0.79 4.45
C ASN A 126 6.27 1.23 5.67
N LEU A 127 6.00 0.62 6.83
CA LEU A 127 6.67 0.93 8.09
C LEU A 127 8.13 0.48 8.11
N SER A 128 8.46 -0.63 7.45
CA SER A 128 9.86 -1.07 7.37
C SER A 128 10.71 -0.04 6.63
N GLU A 129 10.21 0.50 5.51
CA GLU A 129 10.88 1.56 4.76
C GLU A 129 10.92 2.89 5.51
N LEU A 130 9.84 3.21 6.24
CA LEU A 130 9.80 4.40 7.09
C LEU A 130 10.96 4.37 8.11
N ARG A 131 11.10 3.27 8.86
CA ARG A 131 12.15 3.11 9.89
C ARG A 131 13.57 3.16 9.33
N GLU A 132 13.78 2.74 8.09
CA GLU A 132 15.10 2.77 7.44
C GLU A 132 15.51 4.16 6.95
N THR A 133 14.57 5.12 6.87
CA THR A 133 14.76 6.40 6.17
C THR A 133 14.66 7.64 7.05
N THR A 134 14.45 7.49 8.37
CA THR A 134 14.33 8.60 9.32
C THR A 134 14.77 8.21 10.73
N ASP A 135 15.29 9.18 11.48
CA ASP A 135 15.66 9.03 12.90
C ASP A 135 14.44 9.17 13.84
N ASP A 136 13.37 9.82 13.38
CA ASP A 136 12.07 9.89 14.06
C ASP A 136 10.95 9.32 13.19
N PRO A 137 10.66 8.01 13.29
CA PRO A 137 9.62 7.36 12.49
C PRO A 137 8.21 7.81 12.86
N ILE A 138 7.97 8.21 14.11
CA ILE A 138 6.63 8.57 14.58
C ILE A 138 6.22 9.93 14.01
N GLU A 139 7.11 10.92 14.11
CA GLU A 139 6.85 12.25 13.57
C GLU A 139 6.71 12.20 12.05
N ASP A 140 7.63 11.53 11.35
CA ASP A 140 7.61 11.39 9.89
C ASP A 140 6.36 10.63 9.40
N PHE A 141 5.88 9.64 10.15
CA PHE A 141 4.60 8.98 9.87
C PHE A 141 3.41 9.94 9.93
N LEU A 142 3.31 10.72 11.01
CA LEU A 142 2.23 11.67 11.21
C LEU A 142 2.25 12.78 10.16
N GLU A 143 3.43 13.26 9.78
CA GLU A 143 3.60 14.24 8.70
C GLU A 143 3.12 13.69 7.35
N ARG A 144 3.54 12.46 6.99
CA ARG A 144 3.13 11.81 5.73
C ARG A 144 1.63 11.57 5.67
N ILE A 145 1.02 11.09 6.77
CA ILE A 145 -0.43 10.95 6.84
C ILE A 145 -1.11 12.29 6.65
N SER A 146 -0.66 13.32 7.37
CA SER A 146 -1.28 14.63 7.32
C SER A 146 -1.18 15.27 5.92
N ALA A 147 -0.06 15.06 5.22
CA ALA A 147 0.11 15.51 3.84
C ALA A 147 -0.83 14.79 2.86
N LEU A 148 -1.03 13.48 3.03
CA LEU A 148 -1.92 12.69 2.18
C LEU A 148 -3.40 12.98 2.47
N THR A 149 -3.80 13.11 3.73
CA THR A 149 -5.18 13.46 4.11
C THR A 149 -5.56 14.88 3.69
N ALA A 150 -4.61 15.83 3.70
CA ALA A 150 -4.81 17.16 3.14
C ALA A 150 -5.15 17.13 1.62
N GLY A 151 -4.70 16.09 0.91
CA GLY A 151 -5.08 15.80 -0.48
C GLY A 151 -6.41 15.05 -0.64
N ASN A 152 -7.17 14.86 0.45
CA ASN A 152 -8.40 14.06 0.51
C ASN A 152 -8.19 12.59 0.11
N HIS A 153 -7.08 11.99 0.57
CA HIS A 153 -6.75 10.61 0.23
C HIS A 153 -6.86 9.66 1.42
N SER A 154 -7.41 8.46 1.15
CA SER A 154 -7.39 7.35 2.12
C SER A 154 -6.05 6.63 2.07
N ILE A 155 -5.65 6.08 3.22
CA ILE A 155 -4.28 5.60 3.46
C ILE A 155 -4.33 4.17 3.96
N LEU A 156 -3.37 3.36 3.54
CA LEU A 156 -3.10 2.04 4.09
C LEU A 156 -1.67 2.00 4.62
N VAL A 157 -1.49 1.42 5.80
CA VAL A 157 -0.19 1.31 6.46
C VAL A 157 0.08 -0.16 6.73
N SER A 158 1.25 -0.66 6.33
CA SER A 158 1.65 -2.06 6.47
C SER A 158 3.12 -2.16 6.88
N ASP A 159 3.53 -3.25 7.55
CA ASP A 159 4.95 -3.51 7.88
C ASP A 159 5.54 -4.63 7.01
N SER A 160 5.45 -4.47 5.70
CA SER A 160 6.05 -5.44 4.76
C SER A 160 6.37 -4.79 3.42
N PRO A 161 7.59 -4.99 2.88
CA PRO A 161 7.93 -4.46 1.56
C PRO A 161 7.22 -5.19 0.43
N ASP A 162 6.86 -6.48 0.58
CA ASP A 162 6.35 -7.24 -0.56
C ASP A 162 4.87 -6.94 -0.84
N HIS A 163 4.57 -6.65 -2.11
CA HIS A 163 3.21 -6.33 -2.54
C HIS A 163 2.21 -7.45 -2.25
N TYR A 164 2.62 -8.73 -2.36
CA TYR A 164 1.69 -9.85 -2.15
C TYR A 164 1.15 -9.90 -0.72
N PHE A 165 1.89 -9.43 0.30
CA PHE A 165 1.37 -9.39 1.67
C PHE A 165 0.20 -8.42 1.82
N VAL A 166 0.28 -7.26 1.18
CA VAL A 166 -0.78 -6.25 1.24
C VAL A 166 -1.96 -6.65 0.36
N VAL A 167 -1.69 -7.25 -0.80
CA VAL A 167 -2.75 -7.78 -1.67
C VAL A 167 -3.52 -8.92 -0.99
N ASP A 168 -2.83 -9.84 -0.31
CA ASP A 168 -3.47 -10.88 0.51
C ASP A 168 -4.41 -10.26 1.57
N PHE A 169 -3.98 -9.16 2.21
CA PHE A 169 -4.80 -8.43 3.17
C PHE A 169 -6.05 -7.84 2.51
N LEU A 170 -5.90 -7.12 1.39
CA LEU A 170 -7.02 -6.51 0.69
C LEU A 170 -8.03 -7.58 0.22
N ALA A 171 -7.53 -8.65 -0.41
CA ALA A 171 -8.35 -9.73 -0.93
C ALA A 171 -9.11 -10.48 0.17
N ARG A 172 -8.52 -10.66 1.36
CA ARG A 172 -9.20 -11.24 2.54
C ARG A 172 -10.48 -10.49 2.92
N PHE A 173 -10.49 -9.17 2.75
CA PHE A 173 -11.67 -8.33 3.02
C PHE A 173 -12.60 -8.17 1.82
N GLY A 174 -12.38 -8.94 0.76
CA GLY A 174 -13.27 -9.00 -0.40
C GLY A 174 -13.00 -7.92 -1.45
N ALA A 175 -11.82 -7.27 -1.42
CA ALA A 175 -11.37 -6.46 -2.54
C ALA A 175 -11.37 -7.28 -3.84
N GLN A 176 -11.69 -6.63 -4.95
CA GLN A 176 -11.67 -7.21 -6.29
C GLN A 176 -10.82 -6.33 -7.20
N GLN A 177 -10.39 -6.83 -8.36
CA GLN A 177 -9.70 -6.04 -9.40
C GLN A 177 -8.62 -5.12 -8.82
N ILE A 178 -7.60 -5.70 -8.19
CA ILE A 178 -6.62 -4.93 -7.41
C ILE A 178 -5.55 -4.38 -8.37
N ALA A 179 -5.54 -3.08 -8.58
CA ALA A 179 -4.52 -2.41 -9.37
C ALA A 179 -3.39 -1.89 -8.47
N LEU A 180 -2.16 -2.20 -8.83
CA LEU A 180 -0.94 -1.71 -8.18
C LEU A 180 -0.22 -0.74 -9.12
N PRO A 181 -0.58 0.55 -9.12
CA PRO A 181 0.11 1.52 -9.94
C PRO A 181 1.45 1.89 -9.32
N VAL A 182 2.50 1.80 -10.14
CA VAL A 182 3.90 1.98 -9.73
C VAL A 182 4.69 2.69 -10.83
N GLY A 183 5.74 3.42 -10.46
CA GLY A 183 6.71 3.91 -11.45
C GLY A 183 7.56 2.76 -12.00
N ILE A 184 8.14 2.95 -13.18
CA ILE A 184 8.97 1.92 -13.83
C ILE A 184 10.17 1.51 -12.97
N ILE A 185 10.79 2.44 -12.24
CA ILE A 185 11.95 2.16 -11.39
C ILE A 185 11.53 1.27 -10.21
N GLU A 186 10.42 1.63 -9.57
CA GLU A 186 9.84 0.86 -8.47
C GLU A 186 9.37 -0.51 -8.94
N PHE A 187 8.75 -0.60 -10.13
CA PHE A 187 8.35 -1.86 -10.74
C PHE A 187 9.56 -2.79 -10.94
N MET A 188 10.62 -2.27 -11.58
CA MET A 188 11.86 -3.02 -11.82
C MET A 188 12.47 -3.53 -10.51
N ASN A 189 12.40 -2.74 -9.44
CA ASN A 189 12.84 -3.16 -8.11
C ASN A 189 11.92 -4.22 -7.49
N ALA A 190 10.60 -4.09 -7.65
CA ALA A 190 9.59 -5.00 -7.11
C ALA A 190 9.66 -6.41 -7.73
N ILE A 191 10.15 -6.54 -8.97
CA ILE A 191 10.27 -7.83 -9.69
C ILE A 191 11.67 -8.45 -9.61
N ARG A 192 12.56 -7.96 -8.74
CA ARG A 192 13.90 -8.53 -8.60
C ARG A 192 13.85 -9.89 -7.92
N ALA A 193 14.38 -10.91 -8.59
CA ALA A 193 14.36 -12.28 -8.08
C ALA A 193 15.08 -12.43 -6.72
N GLU A 194 16.12 -11.62 -6.48
CA GLU A 194 16.88 -11.62 -5.22
C GLU A 194 16.01 -11.32 -3.98
N HIS A 195 14.93 -10.56 -4.14
CA HIS A 195 14.02 -10.21 -3.04
C HIS A 195 13.16 -11.39 -2.58
N PHE A 196 13.07 -12.48 -3.36
CA PHE A 196 12.14 -13.58 -3.10
C PHE A 196 12.85 -14.89 -2.74
N THR A 197 14.11 -14.84 -2.30
CA THR A 197 14.90 -16.02 -1.93
C THR A 197 14.34 -16.78 -0.72
N HIS A 198 13.48 -16.14 0.07
CA HIS A 198 12.74 -16.76 1.18
C HIS A 198 11.51 -17.57 0.74
N LEU A 199 11.07 -17.45 -0.52
CA LEU A 199 9.95 -18.21 -1.09
C LEU A 199 10.44 -19.44 -1.84
N GLN A 200 9.71 -20.56 -1.73
CA GLN A 200 10.10 -21.81 -2.38
C GLN A 200 10.10 -21.70 -3.92
N GLY A 201 9.14 -20.99 -4.49
CA GLY A 201 9.06 -20.70 -5.92
C GLY A 201 9.61 -19.33 -6.32
N GLY A 202 10.28 -18.62 -5.41
CA GLY A 202 10.91 -17.33 -5.69
C GLY A 202 9.95 -16.28 -6.26
N LEU A 203 10.44 -15.51 -7.24
CA LEU A 203 9.66 -14.48 -7.94
C LEU A 203 8.37 -15.03 -8.57
N LEU A 204 8.42 -16.25 -9.12
CA LEU A 204 7.26 -16.84 -9.77
C LEU A 204 6.13 -17.13 -8.76
N GLU A 205 6.49 -17.57 -7.55
CA GLU A 205 5.52 -17.74 -6.46
C GLU A 205 4.92 -16.39 -6.05
N ALA A 206 5.75 -15.37 -5.84
CA ALA A 206 5.28 -14.03 -5.45
C ALA A 206 4.31 -13.44 -6.47
N VAL A 207 4.65 -13.51 -7.76
CA VAL A 207 3.81 -13.06 -8.87
C VAL A 207 2.54 -13.91 -8.98
N GLY A 208 2.63 -15.23 -8.84
CA GLY A 208 1.49 -16.13 -8.87
C GLY A 208 0.46 -15.83 -7.77
N ARG A 209 0.92 -15.46 -6.57
CA ARG A 209 0.03 -15.03 -5.47
C ARG A 209 -0.74 -13.75 -5.82
N LEU A 210 -0.08 -12.77 -6.41
CA LEU A 210 -0.73 -11.53 -6.88
C LEU A 210 -1.81 -11.84 -7.92
N ILE A 211 -1.44 -12.54 -8.98
CA ILE A 211 -2.33 -12.87 -10.09
C ILE A 211 -3.53 -13.69 -9.63
N GLY A 212 -3.29 -14.69 -8.77
CA GLY A 212 -4.35 -15.54 -8.21
C GLY A 212 -5.41 -14.78 -7.41
N LEU A 213 -5.08 -13.57 -6.95
CA LEU A 213 -5.99 -12.67 -6.24
C LEU A 213 -6.61 -11.57 -7.13
N GLY A 214 -6.49 -11.71 -8.46
CA GLY A 214 -7.01 -10.73 -9.41
C GLY A 214 -6.25 -9.40 -9.35
N CYS A 215 -4.96 -9.45 -9.02
CA CYS A 215 -4.09 -8.28 -8.96
C CYS A 215 -3.30 -8.11 -10.25
N TYR A 216 -3.07 -6.86 -10.65
CA TYR A 216 -2.20 -6.49 -11.76
C TYR A 216 -1.42 -5.20 -11.47
N PHE A 217 -0.29 -5.01 -12.13
CA PHE A 217 0.50 -3.79 -12.05
C PHE A 217 0.13 -2.83 -13.18
N CYS A 218 0.04 -1.54 -12.85
CA CYS A 218 -0.03 -0.46 -13.84
C CYS A 218 1.30 0.31 -13.79
N VAL A 219 2.13 0.21 -14.82
CA VAL A 219 3.50 0.71 -14.79
C VAL A 219 3.59 2.04 -15.50
N TYR A 220 3.92 3.06 -14.73
CA TYR A 220 4.01 4.43 -15.15
C TYR A 220 5.45 4.78 -15.57
N PRO A 221 5.65 5.47 -16.71
CA PRO A 221 6.97 5.78 -17.23
C PRO A 221 7.68 6.80 -16.32
N GLY A 222 9.00 6.70 -16.28
CA GLY A 222 9.86 7.56 -15.47
C GLY A 222 11.02 8.12 -16.28
N LEU A 223 11.86 8.90 -15.62
CA LEU A 223 13.15 9.32 -16.18
C LEU A 223 14.27 8.53 -15.51
N ASP A 224 15.20 8.05 -16.31
CA ASP A 224 16.46 7.50 -15.80
C ASP A 224 17.21 8.57 -15.00
N PRO A 225 17.52 8.36 -13.71
CA PRO A 225 18.29 9.32 -12.92
C PRO A 225 19.69 9.60 -13.49
N LYS A 226 20.28 8.65 -14.24
CA LYS A 226 21.63 8.77 -14.80
C LYS A 226 21.63 9.42 -16.17
N SER A 227 20.78 8.96 -17.08
CA SER A 227 20.77 9.43 -18.47
C SER A 227 19.76 10.56 -18.75
N GLY A 228 18.81 10.78 -17.83
CA GLY A 228 17.71 11.75 -18.01
C GLY A 228 16.72 11.36 -19.12
N ARG A 229 16.84 10.17 -19.69
CA ARG A 229 15.95 9.66 -20.75
C ARG A 229 14.70 9.04 -20.15
N ARG A 230 13.58 9.15 -20.87
CA ARG A 230 12.36 8.42 -20.53
C ARG A 230 12.60 6.92 -20.59
N ILE A 231 12.15 6.23 -19.56
CA ILE A 231 12.08 4.77 -19.48
C ILE A 231 10.62 4.37 -19.30
N ASP A 232 10.18 3.40 -20.07
CA ASP A 232 8.88 2.74 -19.93
C ASP A 232 9.04 1.21 -20.02
N LEU A 233 7.93 0.47 -19.98
CA LEU A 233 7.95 -0.99 -20.11
C LEU A 233 8.55 -1.48 -21.42
N ALA A 234 8.39 -0.74 -22.52
CA ALA A 234 8.90 -1.14 -23.84
C ALA A 234 10.40 -0.85 -23.98
N SER A 235 10.93 0.13 -23.25
CA SER A 235 12.34 0.55 -23.33
C SER A 235 13.20 0.10 -22.14
N CYS A 236 12.62 -0.51 -21.11
CA CYS A 236 13.36 -0.92 -19.92
C CYS A 236 14.29 -2.11 -20.19
N ASP A 237 15.49 -2.07 -19.61
CA ASP A 237 16.45 -3.17 -19.69
C ASP A 237 16.15 -4.18 -18.58
N LEU A 238 15.45 -5.26 -18.94
CA LEU A 238 15.09 -6.34 -18.03
C LEU A 238 16.24 -7.35 -17.91
N PRO A 239 16.57 -7.81 -16.70
CA PRO A 239 17.50 -8.93 -16.53
C PRO A 239 17.04 -10.14 -17.35
N ALA A 240 17.97 -10.80 -18.05
CA ALA A 240 17.66 -11.96 -18.89
C ALA A 240 16.99 -13.12 -18.11
N SER A 241 17.20 -13.18 -16.79
CA SER A 241 16.56 -14.14 -15.90
C SER A 241 15.07 -13.91 -15.68
N THR A 242 14.59 -12.66 -15.82
CA THR A 242 13.19 -12.29 -15.53
C THR A 242 12.43 -11.85 -16.79
N SER A 243 13.10 -11.51 -17.89
CA SER A 243 12.47 -10.98 -19.11
C SER A 243 11.31 -11.85 -19.63
N LYS A 244 11.51 -13.16 -19.78
CA LYS A 244 10.45 -14.08 -20.25
C LYS A 244 9.22 -14.11 -19.35
N LEU A 245 9.40 -14.00 -18.04
CA LEU A 245 8.29 -13.92 -17.10
C LEU A 245 7.54 -12.62 -17.29
N ILE A 246 8.26 -11.49 -17.37
CA ILE A 246 7.64 -10.18 -17.56
C ILE A 246 6.91 -10.08 -18.90
N ASP A 247 7.49 -10.62 -19.98
CA ASP A 247 6.83 -10.70 -21.30
C ASP A 247 5.49 -11.44 -21.20
N TYR A 248 5.46 -12.56 -20.49
CA TYR A 248 4.22 -13.31 -20.22
C TYR A 248 3.22 -12.46 -19.43
N LEU A 249 3.66 -11.74 -18.39
CA LEU A 249 2.78 -10.87 -17.61
C LEU A 249 2.18 -9.73 -18.42
N ILE A 250 2.98 -9.13 -19.31
CA ILE A 250 2.52 -8.07 -20.22
C ILE A 250 1.52 -8.64 -21.22
N GLN A 251 1.83 -9.78 -21.86
CA GLN A 251 0.95 -10.43 -22.84
C GLN A 251 -0.42 -10.79 -22.26
N HIS A 252 -0.47 -11.11 -20.97
CA HIS A 252 -1.70 -11.47 -20.25
C HIS A 252 -2.30 -10.32 -19.43
N GLU A 253 -1.86 -9.08 -19.65
CA GLU A 253 -2.38 -7.86 -19.01
C GLU A 253 -2.28 -7.84 -17.47
N TYR A 254 -1.40 -8.67 -16.88
CA TYR A 254 -1.04 -8.61 -15.46
C TYR A 254 -0.04 -7.48 -15.17
N VAL A 255 0.61 -6.96 -16.21
CA VAL A 255 1.47 -5.78 -16.19
C VAL A 255 1.05 -4.91 -17.37
N ARG A 256 0.48 -3.73 -17.09
CA ARG A 256 -0.07 -2.83 -18.10
C ARG A 256 0.71 -1.51 -18.11
N PRO A 257 1.10 -0.97 -19.26
CA PRO A 257 1.71 0.37 -19.32
C PRO A 257 0.65 1.45 -19.04
N LEU A 258 1.04 2.50 -18.32
CA LEU A 258 0.25 3.73 -18.21
C LEU A 258 0.84 4.82 -19.10
N GLU A 259 -0.01 5.68 -19.64
CA GLU A 259 0.42 6.94 -20.23
C GLU A 259 0.85 7.93 -19.14
N GLY A 260 2.14 8.24 -19.08
CA GLY A 260 2.64 9.25 -18.14
C GLY A 260 2.74 10.64 -18.73
N LEU A 261 2.87 11.62 -17.82
CA LEU A 261 3.13 13.03 -18.10
C LEU A 261 4.28 13.25 -19.09
N PRO A 262 4.33 14.43 -19.73
CA PRO A 262 5.49 14.89 -20.49
C PRO A 262 6.78 14.88 -19.68
N ASP A 263 7.93 14.70 -20.36
CA ASP A 263 9.24 14.51 -19.71
C ASP A 263 9.67 15.70 -18.83
N ASP A 264 9.28 16.92 -19.19
CA ASP A 264 9.55 18.13 -18.39
C ASP A 264 8.78 18.13 -17.06
N GLU A 265 7.63 17.47 -17.02
CA GLU A 265 6.79 17.34 -15.83
C GLU A 265 7.12 16.13 -14.96
N LEU A 266 7.80 15.12 -15.52
CA LEU A 266 8.30 13.96 -14.76
C LEU A 266 9.50 14.30 -13.86
N ARG A 267 10.17 15.43 -14.12
CA ARG A 267 11.25 15.91 -13.27
C ARG A 267 10.68 16.38 -11.94
N LEU A 268 10.82 15.54 -10.92
CA LEU A 268 10.58 15.96 -9.54
C LEU A 268 11.62 17.04 -9.23
N GLY A 269 11.15 18.25 -8.90
CA GLY A 269 12.03 19.39 -8.62
C GLY A 269 13.07 19.04 -7.56
N SER A 270 14.32 19.38 -7.84
CA SER A 270 15.47 19.27 -6.94
C SER A 270 15.34 20.16 -5.72
#